data_AF-A0A7S0B734-F1
#
_entry.id   AF-A0A7S0B734-F1
#
_cell.length_a   1.000
_cell.length_b   1.000
_cell.length_c   1.000
_cell.angle_alpha   90.00
_cell.angle_beta   90.00
_cell.angle_gamma   90.00
#
_symmetry.space_group_name_H-M   'P 1'
#
loop_
_entity.id
_entity.type
_entity.pdbx_description
1 polymer ?
#
loop_
_entity_poly.entity_id
_entity_poly.type
_entity_poly.pdbx_seq_one_letter_code
_entity_poly.pdbx_strand_id
1 'polypeptide(L)'
;RLEALRAQLVGEALPDEEALRVACEPEASKAATVSAANRTKISKLAADLGKVLEGPAQPQHASLSINLERAESLLADFCKTIAQFQRDADYALVLKLGCAKSVLEICSRIKDSIGTLSGSERGVPPAWRQTSNLMLSVLKWLGLMCKQPLVRVFILLTNRVLVLADVAQAC
;
A
#
# COMPACT_ATOMS: atom_id res chain seq x y z
N ARG A 1 10.02 -25.66 -7.78
CA ARG A 1 8.64 -25.91 -7.26
C ARG A 1 8.00 -24.62 -6.72
N LEU A 2 8.66 -23.87 -5.84
CA LEU A 2 8.14 -22.60 -5.29
C LEU A 2 7.88 -21.54 -6.38
N GLU A 3 8.82 -21.33 -7.30
CA GLU A 3 8.68 -20.35 -8.39
C GLU A 3 7.53 -20.69 -9.34
N ALA A 4 7.34 -21.97 -9.65
CA ALA A 4 6.21 -22.44 -10.46
C ALA A 4 4.85 -22.18 -9.76
N LEU A 5 4.77 -22.40 -8.44
CA LEU A 5 3.60 -22.06 -7.64
C LEU A 5 3.35 -20.54 -7.59
N ARG A 6 4.40 -19.73 -7.47
CA ARG A 6 4.30 -18.26 -7.54
C ARG A 6 3.76 -17.80 -8.90
N ALA A 7 4.27 -18.37 -9.99
CA ALA A 7 3.81 -18.07 -11.34
C ALA A 7 2.34 -18.47 -11.55
N GLN A 8 1.91 -19.62 -11.03
CA GLN A 8 0.51 -20.04 -11.05
C GLN A 8 -0.39 -19.08 -10.28
N LEU A 9 -0.01 -18.70 -9.06
CA LEU A 9 -0.78 -17.74 -8.26
C LEU A 9 -0.89 -16.36 -8.93
N VAL A 10 0.14 -15.93 -9.66
CA VAL A 10 0.09 -14.69 -10.46
C VAL A 10 -0.84 -14.84 -11.66
N GLY A 11 -0.85 -16.00 -12.32
CA GLY A 11 -1.75 -16.28 -13.44
C GLY A 11 -3.23 -16.37 -13.06
N GLU A 12 -3.52 -16.82 -11.84
CA GLU A 12 -4.89 -16.89 -11.28
C GLU A 12 -5.35 -15.58 -10.61
N ALA A 13 -4.49 -14.55 -10.57
CA ALA A 13 -4.83 -13.28 -9.96
C ALA A 13 -5.90 -12.55 -10.79
N LEU A 14 -6.95 -12.08 -10.12
CA LEU A 14 -7.98 -11.27 -10.75
C LEU A 14 -7.50 -9.82 -10.92
N PRO A 15 -7.95 -9.14 -11.99
CA PRO A 15 -7.80 -7.69 -12.11
C PRO A 15 -8.46 -6.96 -10.94
N ASP A 16 -7.91 -5.81 -10.54
CA ASP A 16 -8.40 -5.01 -9.41
C ASP A 16 -9.92 -4.75 -9.45
N GLU A 17 -10.45 -4.40 -10.62
CA GLU A 17 -11.87 -4.10 -10.78
C GLU A 17 -12.76 -5.32 -10.51
N GLU A 18 -12.34 -6.49 -10.99
CA GLU A 18 -13.07 -7.74 -10.80
C GLU A 18 -12.92 -8.26 -9.37
N ALA A 19 -11.71 -8.24 -8.82
CA ALA A 19 -11.44 -8.59 -7.43
C ALA A 19 -12.27 -7.72 -6.47
N LEU A 20 -12.39 -6.42 -6.75
CA LEU A 20 -13.20 -5.50 -5.94
C LEU A 20 -14.69 -5.81 -6.07
N ARG A 21 -15.18 -6.11 -7.28
CA ARG A 21 -16.57 -6.55 -7.49
C ARG A 21 -16.89 -7.77 -6.64
N VAL A 22 -16.07 -8.82 -6.73
CA VAL A 22 -16.24 -10.07 -5.96
C VAL A 22 -16.11 -9.82 -4.46
N ALA A 23 -15.15 -9.00 -4.02
CA ALA A 23 -14.98 -8.66 -2.61
C ALA A 23 -16.16 -7.89 -2.01
N CYS A 24 -16.93 -7.16 -2.83
CA CYS A 24 -18.09 -6.38 -2.41
C CYS A 24 -19.44 -7.10 -2.62
N GLU A 25 -19.48 -8.22 -3.36
CA GLU A 25 -20.70 -9.01 -3.59
C GLU A 25 -21.47 -9.42 -2.31
N PRO A 26 -20.82 -9.81 -1.20
CA PRO A 26 -21.53 -10.16 0.04
C PRO A 26 -22.37 -9.01 0.63
N GLU A 27 -22.00 -7.76 0.34
CA GLU A 27 -22.61 -6.54 0.89
C GLU A 27 -23.47 -5.78 -0.14
N ALA A 28 -23.68 -6.32 -1.35
CA ALA A 28 -24.52 -5.68 -2.37
C ALA A 28 -25.97 -5.44 -1.90
N SER A 29 -26.42 -6.20 -0.90
CA SER A 29 -27.71 -6.03 -0.21
C SER A 29 -27.78 -4.83 0.76
N LYS A 30 -26.65 -4.23 1.14
CA LYS A 30 -26.53 -3.13 2.11
C LYS A 30 -25.60 -2.04 1.59
N ALA A 31 -25.87 -1.50 0.41
CA ALA A 31 -25.05 -0.46 -0.21
C ALA A 31 -25.03 0.84 0.64
N ALA A 32 -24.18 0.88 1.66
CA ALA A 32 -23.87 2.10 2.40
C ALA A 32 -23.06 3.02 1.48
N THR A 33 -23.47 4.28 1.35
CA THR A 33 -22.76 5.24 0.52
C THR A 33 -21.64 5.92 1.31
N VAL A 34 -20.50 6.16 0.65
CA VAL A 34 -19.42 6.97 1.22
C VAL A 34 -19.92 8.40 1.43
N SER A 35 -19.74 8.94 2.63
CA SER A 35 -20.09 10.33 2.94
C SER A 35 -19.27 11.28 2.08
N ALA A 36 -19.84 12.41 1.67
CA ALA A 36 -19.15 13.39 0.82
C ALA A 36 -17.81 13.85 1.43
N ALA A 37 -17.77 14.06 2.76
CA ALA A 37 -16.55 14.43 3.46
C ALA A 37 -15.46 13.35 3.38
N ASN A 38 -15.81 12.07 3.60
CA ASN A 38 -14.84 10.98 3.48
C ASN A 38 -14.40 10.78 2.04
N ARG A 39 -15.31 10.88 1.08
CA ARG A 39 -15.00 10.79 -0.35
C ARG A 39 -13.95 11.82 -0.74
N THR A 40 -14.15 13.10 -0.40
CA THR A 40 -13.19 14.16 -0.71
C THR A 40 -11.83 13.91 -0.05
N LYS A 41 -11.82 13.52 1.23
CA LYS A 41 -10.57 13.21 1.95
C LYS A 41 -9.81 12.05 1.31
N ILE A 42 -10.50 10.93 1.03
CA ILE A 42 -9.91 9.74 0.42
C ILE A 42 -9.38 10.04 -0.98
N SER A 43 -10.18 10.72 -1.82
CA SER A 43 -9.74 11.11 -3.17
C SER A 43 -8.51 12.00 -3.15
N LYS A 44 -8.44 12.95 -2.21
CA LYS A 44 -7.24 13.80 -2.04
C LYS A 44 -6.02 12.98 -1.65
N LEU A 45 -6.14 12.12 -0.64
CA LEU A 45 -5.05 11.25 -0.20
C LEU A 45 -4.57 10.32 -1.32
N ALA A 46 -5.48 9.75 -2.10
CA ALA A 46 -5.16 8.91 -3.26
C ALA A 46 -4.37 9.68 -4.33
N ALA A 47 -4.82 10.89 -4.68
CA ALA A 47 -4.12 11.74 -5.64
C ALA A 47 -2.73 12.15 -5.14
N ASP A 48 -2.61 12.48 -3.86
CA ASP A 48 -1.31 12.83 -3.27
C ASP A 48 -0.37 11.63 -3.19
N LEU A 49 -0.90 10.41 -3.05
CA LEU A 49 -0.11 9.17 -3.05
C LEU A 49 0.45 8.85 -4.44
N GLY A 50 -0.32 9.11 -5.50
CA GLY A 50 0.18 9.00 -6.88
C GLY A 50 1.39 9.91 -7.11
N LYS A 51 1.32 11.15 -6.63
CA LYS A 51 2.41 12.13 -6.74
C LYS A 51 3.68 11.76 -5.96
N VAL A 52 3.57 10.89 -4.95
CA VAL A 52 4.76 10.36 -4.23
C VAL A 52 5.59 9.46 -5.13
N LEU A 53 4.93 8.72 -6.03
CA LEU A 53 5.55 7.76 -6.95
C LEU A 53 6.05 8.41 -8.26
N GLU A 54 5.51 9.60 -8.61
CA GLU A 54 5.83 10.37 -9.83
C GLU A 54 6.87 11.48 -9.61
N GLY A 55 7.31 11.73 -8.37
CA GLY A 55 8.21 12.84 -8.06
C GLY A 55 9.66 12.61 -8.51
N PRO A 56 10.44 13.69 -8.78
CA PRO A 56 11.88 13.55 -9.00
C PRO A 56 12.51 12.94 -7.75
N ALA A 57 13.28 11.88 -7.93
CA ALA A 57 14.06 11.28 -6.85
C ALA A 57 14.91 12.37 -6.18
N GLN A 58 14.94 12.44 -4.84
CA GLN A 58 15.89 13.33 -4.18
C GLN A 58 17.32 12.93 -4.63
N PRO A 59 18.24 13.89 -4.85
CA PRO A 59 19.59 13.59 -5.32
C PRO A 59 20.34 12.59 -4.42
N GLN A 60 19.98 12.56 -3.13
CA GLN A 60 20.55 11.70 -2.09
C GLN A 60 20.00 10.26 -2.13
N HIS A 61 18.88 10.05 -2.85
CA HIS A 61 18.10 8.82 -2.93
C HIS A 61 17.66 8.53 -4.38
N ALA A 62 18.54 8.81 -5.35
CA ALA A 62 18.25 8.64 -6.78
C ALA A 62 17.78 7.21 -7.13
N SER A 63 18.23 6.20 -6.38
CA SER A 63 17.81 4.80 -6.54
C SER A 63 16.37 4.52 -6.09
N LEU A 64 15.81 5.33 -5.20
CA LEU A 64 14.48 5.10 -4.61
C LEU A 64 13.35 5.68 -5.43
N SER A 65 13.59 6.76 -6.21
CA SER A 65 12.54 7.48 -6.97
C SER A 65 11.27 7.81 -6.16
N ILE A 66 11.44 8.05 -4.85
CA ILE A 66 10.36 8.38 -3.91
C ILE A 66 10.79 9.59 -3.08
N ASN A 67 9.87 10.52 -2.84
CA ASN A 67 10.01 11.53 -1.81
C ASN A 67 9.63 10.95 -0.43
N LEU A 68 10.63 10.55 0.36
CA LEU A 68 10.45 9.85 1.64
C LEU A 68 9.66 10.68 2.68
N GLU A 69 10.00 11.95 2.84
CA GLU A 69 9.33 12.85 3.81
C GLU A 69 7.85 13.02 3.48
N ARG A 70 7.54 13.23 2.19
CA ARG A 70 6.17 13.34 1.72
C ARG A 70 5.42 12.02 1.91
N ALA A 71 6.05 10.89 1.61
CA ALA A 71 5.45 9.58 1.77
C ALA A 71 5.11 9.30 3.25
N GLU A 72 6.01 9.62 4.17
CA GLU A 72 5.84 9.41 5.61
C GLU A 72 4.67 10.26 6.16
N SER A 73 4.68 11.56 5.89
CA SER A 73 3.60 12.46 6.32
C SER A 73 2.24 12.01 5.75
N LEU A 74 2.21 11.66 4.47
CA LEU A 74 0.98 11.26 3.80
C LEU A 74 0.42 9.94 4.35
N LEU A 75 1.27 8.93 4.55
CA LEU A 75 0.86 7.63 5.10
C LEU A 75 0.40 7.77 6.55
N ALA A 76 1.03 8.63 7.35
CA ALA A 76 0.58 8.92 8.70
C ALA A 76 -0.83 9.51 8.73
N ASP A 77 -1.11 10.49 7.86
CA ASP A 77 -2.45 11.09 7.75
C ASP A 77 -3.48 10.14 7.15
N PHE A 78 -3.05 9.28 6.23
CA PHE A 78 -3.90 8.23 5.67
C PHE A 78 -4.28 7.22 6.75
N CYS A 79 -3.34 6.77 7.57
CA CYS A 79 -3.62 5.89 8.72
C CYS A 79 -4.61 6.51 9.70
N LYS A 80 -4.47 7.81 10.02
CA LYS A 80 -5.44 8.53 10.89
C LYS A 80 -6.83 8.54 10.25
N THR A 81 -6.90 8.77 8.95
CA THR A 81 -8.16 8.81 8.20
C THR A 81 -8.85 7.45 8.17
N ILE A 82 -8.11 6.37 7.89
CA ILE A 82 -8.64 4.99 7.89
C ILE A 82 -9.10 4.57 9.28
N ALA A 83 -8.40 4.97 10.34
CA ALA A 83 -8.81 4.66 11.71
C ALA A 83 -10.18 5.27 12.09
N GLN A 84 -10.65 6.28 11.33
CA GLN A 84 -11.97 6.90 11.52
C GLN A 84 -13.06 6.24 10.67
N PHE A 85 -12.71 5.33 9.74
CA PHE A 85 -13.71 4.66 8.92
C PHE A 85 -14.54 3.70 9.75
N GLN A 86 -15.84 3.73 9.49
CA GLN A 86 -16.83 2.88 10.16
C GLN A 86 -17.60 2.02 9.15
N ARG A 87 -17.37 2.22 7.84
CA ARG A 87 -18.17 1.62 6.77
C ARG A 87 -17.26 0.99 5.72
N ASP A 88 -17.66 -0.18 5.27
CA ASP A 88 -17.01 -0.93 4.20
C ASP A 88 -16.86 -0.13 2.91
N ALA A 89 -17.82 0.74 2.62
CA ALA A 89 -17.78 1.63 1.46
C ALA A 89 -16.56 2.58 1.46
N ASP A 90 -16.12 3.04 2.64
CA ASP A 90 -14.94 3.90 2.76
C ASP A 90 -13.68 3.11 2.35
N TYR A 91 -13.57 1.84 2.76
CA TYR A 91 -12.48 0.93 2.38
C TYR A 91 -12.54 0.52 0.90
N ALA A 92 -13.74 0.23 0.38
CA ALA A 92 -13.93 -0.08 -1.03
C ALA A 92 -13.50 1.09 -1.93
N LEU A 93 -13.77 2.34 -1.51
CA LEU A 93 -13.29 3.52 -2.23
C LEU A 93 -11.76 3.63 -2.22
N VAL A 94 -11.11 3.34 -1.08
CA VAL A 94 -9.64 3.30 -1.00
C VAL A 94 -9.06 2.28 -1.99
N LEU A 95 -9.65 1.09 -2.07
CA LEU A 95 -9.21 0.05 -3.03
C LEU A 95 -9.47 0.47 -4.48
N LYS A 96 -10.66 1.01 -4.76
CA LYS A 96 -11.07 1.49 -6.09
C LYS A 96 -10.14 2.57 -6.64
N LEU A 97 -9.63 3.45 -5.78
CA LEU A 97 -8.71 4.52 -6.16
C LEU A 97 -7.26 4.04 -6.31
N GLY A 98 -6.99 2.73 -6.21
CA GLY A 98 -5.66 2.16 -6.42
C GLY A 98 -4.70 2.39 -5.25
N CYS A 99 -5.15 2.89 -4.11
CA CYS A 99 -4.27 3.20 -2.98
C CYS A 99 -3.46 1.99 -2.51
N ALA A 100 -4.07 0.80 -2.47
CA ALA A 100 -3.37 -0.43 -2.10
C ALA A 100 -2.22 -0.77 -3.06
N LYS A 101 -2.38 -0.49 -4.36
CA LYS A 101 -1.31 -0.68 -5.35
C LYS A 101 -0.17 0.28 -5.07
N SER A 102 -0.47 1.57 -4.90
CA SER A 102 0.55 2.59 -4.64
C SER A 102 1.32 2.37 -3.34
N VAL A 103 0.63 1.96 -2.26
CA VAL A 103 1.28 1.64 -0.98
C VAL A 103 2.22 0.44 -1.10
N LEU A 104 1.81 -0.62 -1.81
CA LEU A 104 2.66 -1.79 -2.04
C LEU A 104 3.86 -1.49 -2.96
N GLU A 105 3.68 -0.57 -3.90
CA GLU A 105 4.76 -0.08 -4.75
C GLU A 105 5.80 0.70 -3.95
N ILE A 106 5.37 1.55 -3.01
CA ILE A 106 6.26 2.23 -2.06
C ILE A 106 7.07 1.19 -1.27
N CYS A 107 6.40 0.16 -0.72
CA CYS A 107 7.08 -0.93 -0.02
C CYS A 107 8.12 -1.65 -0.89
N SER A 108 7.77 -1.94 -2.14
CA SER A 108 8.65 -2.66 -3.06
C SER A 108 9.89 -1.84 -3.40
N ARG A 109 9.73 -0.55 -3.73
CA ARG A 109 10.85 0.36 -3.99
C ARG A 109 11.75 0.51 -2.75
N ILE A 110 11.18 0.57 -1.55
CA ILE A 110 11.95 0.60 -0.30
C ILE A 110 12.76 -0.69 -0.14
N LYS A 111 12.10 -1.84 -0.26
CA LYS A 111 12.72 -3.17 -0.19
C LYS A 111 13.91 -3.29 -1.14
N ASP A 112 13.73 -2.88 -2.39
CA ASP A 112 14.77 -2.98 -3.41
C ASP A 112 15.96 -2.04 -3.11
N SER A 113 15.72 -0.93 -2.40
CA SER A 113 16.79 -0.02 -1.98
C SER A 113 17.61 -0.52 -0.78
N ILE A 114 17.04 -1.35 0.10
CA ILE A 114 17.73 -1.94 1.26
C ILE A 114 18.97 -2.73 0.83
N GLY A 115 18.88 -3.51 -0.24
CA GLY A 115 20.02 -4.25 -0.80
C GLY A 115 21.16 -3.34 -1.30
N THR A 116 20.83 -2.12 -1.75
CA THR A 116 21.81 -1.15 -2.26
C THR A 116 22.46 -0.27 -1.17
N LEU A 117 21.80 -0.10 -0.03
CA LEU A 117 22.28 0.74 1.08
C LEU A 117 23.22 -0.01 2.05
N SER A 118 23.25 -1.34 1.97
CA SER A 118 24.00 -2.23 2.88
C SER A 118 25.52 -2.24 2.66
N GLY A 119 26.02 -1.60 1.60
CA GLY A 119 27.45 -1.58 1.24
C GLY A 119 28.28 -0.45 1.88
N SER A 120 27.69 0.42 2.70
CA SER A 120 28.41 1.56 3.31
C SER A 120 28.69 1.30 4.79
N GLU A 121 29.97 1.20 5.13
CA GLU A 121 30.47 0.97 6.49
C GLU A 121 30.09 2.08 7.51
N ARG A 122 29.86 1.64 8.75
CA ARG A 122 29.84 2.37 10.04
C ARG A 122 28.90 3.57 10.16
N GLY A 123 27.70 3.26 10.65
CA GLY A 123 26.69 4.20 11.17
C GLY A 123 25.39 4.04 10.40
N VAL A 124 24.26 3.89 11.08
CA VAL A 124 22.93 3.87 10.43
C VAL A 124 22.75 5.22 9.74
N PRO A 125 22.77 5.30 8.40
CA PRO A 125 22.61 6.57 7.72
C PRO A 125 21.24 7.17 8.06
N PRO A 126 21.07 8.49 8.17
CA PRO A 126 19.76 9.12 8.40
C PRO A 126 18.66 8.60 7.46
N ALA A 127 19.05 8.29 6.23
CA ALA A 127 18.26 7.63 5.19
C ALA A 127 17.63 6.30 5.63
N TRP A 128 18.37 5.47 6.38
CA TRP A 128 17.90 4.17 6.84
C TRP A 128 16.81 4.30 7.91
N ARG A 129 16.96 5.28 8.81
CA ARG A 129 15.95 5.58 9.83
C ARG A 129 14.65 6.07 9.19
N GLN A 130 14.73 6.98 8.21
CA GLN A 130 13.56 7.46 7.46
C GLN A 130 12.88 6.32 6.69
N THR A 131 13.67 5.48 6.02
CA THR A 131 13.16 4.32 5.28
C THR A 131 12.46 3.31 6.20
N SER A 132 13.01 3.07 7.39
CA SER A 132 12.42 2.19 8.41
C SER A 132 11.09 2.75 8.93
N ASN A 133 11.04 4.05 9.26
CA ASN A 133 9.81 4.71 9.71
C ASN A 133 8.70 4.68 8.65
N LEU A 134 9.09 4.88 7.39
CA LEU A 134 8.18 4.80 6.26
C LEU A 134 7.61 3.37 6.12
N MET A 135 8.46 2.35 6.21
CA MET A 135 8.03 0.95 6.19
C MET A 135 7.06 0.63 7.33
N LEU A 136 7.34 1.09 8.55
CA LEU A 136 6.42 0.94 9.70
C LEU A 136 5.07 1.62 9.44
N SER A 137 5.06 2.79 8.79
CA SER A 137 3.83 3.50 8.42
C SER A 137 3.02 2.73 7.37
N VAL A 138 3.68 2.11 6.40
CA VAL A 138 3.01 1.22 5.45
C VAL A 138 2.45 -0.03 6.13
N LEU A 139 3.23 -0.70 6.98
CA LEU A 139 2.77 -1.89 7.70
C LEU A 139 1.57 -1.56 8.60
N LYS A 140 1.56 -0.38 9.23
CA LYS A 140 0.41 0.14 9.98
C LYS A 140 -0.80 0.35 9.08
N TRP A 141 -0.63 0.96 7.91
CA TRP A 141 -1.71 1.15 6.93
C TRP A 141 -2.32 -0.19 6.50
N LEU A 142 -1.46 -1.15 6.14
CA LEU A 142 -1.88 -2.50 5.76
C LEU A 142 -2.60 -3.20 6.91
N GLY A 143 -2.09 -3.11 8.13
CA GLY A 143 -2.72 -3.67 9.31
C GLY A 143 -4.10 -3.08 9.60
N LEU A 144 -4.30 -1.78 9.35
CA LEU A 144 -5.62 -1.13 9.47
C LEU A 144 -6.59 -1.59 8.38
N MET A 145 -6.13 -1.71 7.14
CA MET A 145 -6.93 -2.13 5.99
C MET A 145 -7.34 -3.61 6.13
N CYS A 146 -6.41 -4.49 6.50
CA CYS A 146 -6.64 -5.94 6.65
C CYS A 146 -7.58 -6.32 7.80
N LYS A 147 -7.97 -5.38 8.68
CA LYS A 147 -9.06 -5.62 9.65
C LYS A 147 -10.39 -5.88 8.95
N GLN A 148 -10.58 -5.34 7.75
CA GLN A 148 -11.82 -5.50 7.01
C GLN A 148 -11.83 -6.78 6.16
N PRO A 149 -12.89 -7.62 6.25
CA PRO A 149 -13.03 -8.82 5.43
C PRO A 149 -12.88 -8.55 3.93
N LEU A 150 -13.54 -7.52 3.41
CA LEU A 150 -13.51 -7.17 1.98
C LEU A 150 -12.08 -6.91 1.48
N VAL A 151 -11.26 -6.25 2.29
CA VAL A 151 -9.87 -5.94 1.95
C VAL A 151 -9.04 -7.21 1.89
N ARG A 152 -9.23 -8.12 2.86
CA ARG A 152 -8.51 -9.41 2.87
C ARG A 152 -8.84 -10.23 1.64
N VAL A 153 -10.12 -10.30 1.26
CA VAL A 153 -10.57 -10.99 0.04
C VAL A 153 -9.93 -10.34 -1.19
N PHE A 154 -9.99 -9.01 -1.30
CA PHE A 154 -9.37 -8.28 -2.41
C PHE A 154 -7.85 -8.55 -2.53
N ILE A 155 -7.11 -8.54 -1.41
CA ILE A 155 -5.66 -8.81 -1.39
C ILE A 155 -5.35 -10.24 -1.84
N LEU A 156 -6.18 -11.21 -1.44
CA LEU A 156 -6.05 -12.61 -1.87
C LEU A 156 -6.31 -12.76 -3.37
N LEU A 157 -7.42 -12.20 -3.86
CA LEU A 157 -7.83 -12.29 -5.26
C LEU A 157 -6.85 -11.60 -6.21
N THR A 158 -6.20 -10.53 -5.77
CA THR A 158 -5.17 -9.80 -6.55
C THR A 158 -3.75 -10.36 -6.35
N ASN A 159 -3.60 -11.46 -5.60
CA ASN A 159 -2.32 -12.08 -5.26
C ASN A 159 -1.28 -11.13 -4.64
N ARG A 160 -1.74 -10.07 -3.96
CA ARG A 160 -0.86 -9.08 -3.30
C ARG A 160 -0.21 -9.63 -2.03
N VAL A 161 -0.65 -10.80 -1.56
CA VAL A 161 -0.05 -11.51 -0.42
C VAL A 161 1.42 -11.85 -0.68
N LEU A 162 1.81 -12.18 -1.92
CA LEU A 162 3.22 -12.48 -2.23
C LEU A 162 4.10 -11.24 -2.07
N VAL A 163 3.65 -10.08 -2.53
CA VAL A 163 4.37 -8.81 -2.35
C VAL A 163 4.53 -8.50 -0.86
N LEU A 164 3.47 -8.71 -0.08
CA LEU A 164 3.52 -8.53 1.38
C LEU A 164 4.50 -9.49 2.06
N ALA A 165 4.53 -10.75 1.64
CA ALA A 165 5.47 -11.74 2.17
C ALA A 165 6.93 -11.39 1.82
N ASP A 166 7.20 -10.98 0.59
CA ASP A 166 8.54 -10.58 0.14
C ASP A 166 9.01 -9.31 0.87
N VAL A 167 8.11 -8.36 1.15
CA VAL A 167 8.40 -7.16 1.95
C VAL A 167 8.69 -7.54 3.40
N ALA A 168 7.88 -8.42 4.00
CA ALA A 168 8.08 -8.88 5.37
C ALA A 168 9.41 -9.63 5.55
N GLN A 169 9.87 -10.38 4.54
CA GLN A 169 11.16 -11.08 4.58
C GLN A 169 12.36 -10.12 4.55
N ALA A 170 12.21 -8.94 3.97
CA ALA A 170 13.28 -7.96 3.82
C ALA A 170 13.39 -6.95 4.99
N CYS A 171 12.41 -6.96 5.89
CA CYS A 171 12.38 -6.14 7.11
C CYS A 171 12.94 -6.92 8.29
#